data_AF-A0A8I6RN94-F1
#
_entry.id   AF-A0A8I6RN94-F1
#
_cell.length_a   1.000
_cell.length_b   1.000
_cell.length_c   1.000
_cell.angle_alpha   90.00
_cell.angle_beta   90.00
_cell.angle_gamma   90.00
#
_symmetry.space_group_name_H-M   'P 1'
#
loop_
_entity.id
_entity.type
_entity.pdbx_description
1 polymer ?
#
loop_
_entity_poly.entity_id
_entity_poly.type
_entity_poly.pdbx_seq_one_letter_code
_entity_poly.pdbx_strand_id
1 'polypeptide(L)'
;MFKTIGDNQTASNIFEWLKKNRKDVLCKVFPVVGDISLPELGISQEDQNMLVEKISVVFHVAATVKFDEPLKISVGMNLTGTKRLLELCARMTKLESVVHVSTAYCNCDRAEADEILYPAPADPENVIKMVEILNDDMLNILTPKLVSTKRPNTYTFTKALAEHVVAEQGGRLPVAIFRPSIVSGAWKEPLPGWVDNLNGPTGILAGAGKGVLRSMICYGDCIADLIPVDLAINCLIAVAWQTAVKRPNNIIIYNCTSGATNPIKWGYLEDVGFQMILKYPPRDILWYPGGSFKTNHYLNTLHTLLAQMIPAYCIDFIAKMAGKKQFMVRVQEKILKNLKTIEFFTTREFRFKNDNVVNLFSNLKAEDKTVFNFDVTQIDWRTYLESYMLGTRSYVLKEDPSTIPEARINLRRMYWVQRICQLFLATTMFWAFINRSHLAKSALCCSLSYAVKSVSSLLRMVGNDL
;
A
#
# COMPACT_ATOMS: atom_id res chain seq x y z
N MET A 1 -18.15 -14.52 11.01
CA MET A 1 -19.07 -13.75 11.88
C MET A 1 -19.88 -12.75 11.06
N PHE A 2 -20.77 -13.13 10.14
CA PHE A 2 -21.70 -12.16 9.49
C PHE A 2 -22.94 -12.88 8.95
N LYS A 3 -24.10 -12.78 9.64
CA LYS A 3 -25.36 -13.49 9.31
C LYS A 3 -26.45 -12.64 8.65
N THR A 4 -26.18 -11.38 8.36
CA THR A 4 -27.09 -10.43 7.71
C THR A 4 -26.26 -9.27 7.17
N ILE A 5 -26.66 -8.67 6.04
CA ILE A 5 -26.30 -7.27 5.75
C ILE A 5 -27.07 -6.44 6.77
N GLY A 6 -26.61 -6.43 8.03
CA GLY A 6 -26.96 -5.37 8.94
C GLY A 6 -26.32 -4.07 8.44
N ASP A 7 -26.80 -2.94 8.94
CA ASP A 7 -26.33 -1.59 8.62
C ASP A 7 -24.80 -1.45 8.56
N ASN A 8 -24.06 -2.31 9.27
CA ASN A 8 -22.60 -2.38 9.32
C ASN A 8 -21.86 -2.72 8.00
N GLN A 9 -22.39 -3.57 7.10
CA GLN A 9 -21.66 -3.92 5.86
C GLN A 9 -21.72 -2.83 4.78
N THR A 10 -22.78 -2.01 4.80
CA THR A 10 -22.91 -0.82 3.96
C THR A 10 -22.73 0.46 4.78
N ALA A 11 -22.22 0.39 6.01
CA ALA A 11 -22.01 1.55 6.89
C ALA A 11 -20.93 2.50 6.36
N SER A 12 -20.07 2.04 5.46
CA SER A 12 -19.07 2.89 4.82
C SER A 12 -19.75 3.99 4.01
N ASN A 13 -19.22 5.21 4.14
CA ASN A 13 -19.70 6.40 3.44
C ASN A 13 -19.74 6.20 1.90
N ILE A 14 -18.96 5.26 1.37
CA ILE A 14 -18.96 4.89 -0.05
C ILE A 14 -20.34 4.44 -0.55
N PHE A 15 -21.17 3.84 0.32
CA PHE A 15 -22.49 3.34 -0.03
C PHE A 15 -23.60 4.37 0.24
N GLU A 16 -23.31 5.52 0.84
CA GLU A 16 -24.34 6.54 1.16
C GLU A 16 -25.08 7.01 -0.09
N TRP A 17 -24.36 7.25 -1.18
CA TRP A 17 -24.98 7.64 -2.44
C TRP A 17 -25.94 6.55 -2.95
N LEU A 18 -25.55 5.28 -2.89
CA LEU A 18 -26.40 4.14 -3.27
C LEU A 18 -27.62 4.03 -2.36
N LYS A 19 -27.44 4.15 -1.04
CA LYS A 19 -28.53 4.16 -0.06
C LYS A 19 -29.52 5.30 -0.26
N LYS A 20 -29.05 6.46 -0.73
CA LYS A 20 -29.89 7.64 -0.96
C LYS A 20 -30.61 7.57 -2.30
N ASN A 21 -29.92 7.16 -3.36
CA ASN A 21 -30.39 7.32 -4.74
C ASN A 21 -30.85 6.01 -5.40
N ARG A 22 -30.42 4.83 -4.93
CA ARG A 22 -30.63 3.53 -5.59
C ARG A 22 -30.86 2.39 -4.58
N LYS A 23 -31.83 2.58 -3.68
CA LYS A 23 -32.18 1.59 -2.65
C LYS A 23 -32.57 0.23 -3.23
N ASP A 24 -33.16 0.23 -4.43
CA ASP A 24 -33.55 -0.97 -5.19
C ASP A 24 -32.37 -1.91 -5.47
N VAL A 25 -31.16 -1.36 -5.64
CA VAL A 25 -29.96 -2.16 -5.94
C VAL A 25 -29.55 -3.02 -4.75
N LEU A 26 -29.80 -2.56 -3.51
CA LEU A 26 -29.47 -3.31 -2.31
C LEU A 26 -30.33 -4.59 -2.18
N CYS A 27 -31.53 -4.62 -2.77
CA CYS A 27 -32.36 -5.82 -2.83
C CYS A 27 -31.77 -6.94 -3.70
N LYS A 28 -30.74 -6.64 -4.51
CA LYS A 28 -30.01 -7.64 -5.31
C LYS A 28 -28.87 -8.31 -4.53
N VAL A 29 -28.56 -7.83 -3.32
CA VAL A 29 -27.43 -8.32 -2.54
C VAL A 29 -27.93 -9.33 -1.51
N PHE A 30 -27.45 -10.57 -1.61
CA PHE A 30 -27.80 -11.67 -0.72
C PHE A 30 -26.56 -12.10 0.08
N PRO A 31 -26.49 -11.83 1.39
CA PRO A 31 -25.35 -12.24 2.21
C PRO A 31 -25.39 -13.76 2.46
N VAL A 32 -24.24 -14.41 2.28
CA VAL A 32 -24.04 -15.81 2.67
C VAL A 32 -22.96 -15.85 3.75
N VAL A 33 -23.25 -16.58 4.83
CA VAL A 33 -22.29 -16.74 5.92
C VAL A 33 -21.32 -17.85 5.54
N GLY A 34 -20.03 -17.57 5.61
CA GLY A 34 -19.00 -18.57 5.45
C GLY A 34 -17.67 -18.11 6.04
N ASP A 35 -16.75 -19.06 6.14
CA ASP A 35 -15.33 -18.86 6.40
C ASP A 35 -14.54 -19.81 5.52
N ILE A 36 -13.77 -19.26 4.58
CA ILE A 36 -13.00 -20.03 3.60
C ILE A 36 -11.99 -21.01 4.24
N SER A 37 -11.57 -20.73 5.49
CA SER A 37 -10.65 -21.59 6.24
C SER A 37 -11.31 -22.85 6.80
N LEU A 38 -12.64 -22.92 6.85
CA LEU A 38 -13.39 -24.05 7.40
C LEU A 38 -13.76 -25.08 6.32
N PRO A 39 -14.04 -26.34 6.71
CA PRO A 39 -14.61 -27.34 5.80
C PRO A 39 -15.90 -26.83 5.16
N GLU A 40 -16.14 -27.20 3.89
CA GLU A 40 -17.28 -26.72 3.09
C GLU A 40 -17.45 -25.18 3.14
N LEU A 41 -16.34 -24.46 3.26
CA LEU A 41 -16.28 -22.99 3.37
C LEU A 41 -17.07 -22.42 4.56
N GLY A 42 -17.43 -23.26 5.54
CA GLY A 42 -18.29 -22.86 6.66
C GLY A 42 -19.69 -22.40 6.24
N ILE A 43 -20.13 -22.74 5.02
CA ILE A 43 -21.43 -22.35 4.46
C ILE A 43 -22.49 -23.41 4.82
N SER A 44 -23.70 -22.98 5.14
CA SER A 44 -24.82 -23.87 5.43
C SER A 44 -25.18 -24.74 4.21
N GLN A 45 -25.72 -25.95 4.43
CA GLN A 45 -26.11 -26.82 3.31
C GLN A 45 -27.19 -26.18 2.42
N GLU A 46 -28.11 -25.42 3.02
CA GLU A 46 -29.16 -24.68 2.31
C GLU A 46 -28.55 -23.63 1.37
N ASP A 47 -27.62 -22.81 1.88
CA ASP A 47 -26.93 -21.80 1.08
C ASP A 47 -26.05 -22.45 0.00
N GLN A 48 -25.35 -23.56 0.30
CA GLN A 48 -24.58 -24.29 -0.70
C GLN A 48 -25.46 -24.76 -1.86
N ASN A 49 -26.62 -25.33 -1.58
CA ASN A 49 -27.56 -25.77 -2.61
C ASN A 49 -28.04 -24.59 -3.47
N MET A 50 -28.37 -23.46 -2.82
CA MET A 50 -28.74 -22.22 -3.51
C MET A 50 -27.62 -21.72 -4.43
N LEU A 51 -26.37 -21.70 -3.95
CA LEU A 51 -25.21 -21.27 -4.72
C LEU A 51 -24.99 -22.19 -5.93
N VAL A 52 -25.07 -23.51 -5.72
CA VAL A 52 -24.94 -24.54 -6.76
C VAL A 52 -25.98 -24.38 -7.88
N GLU A 53 -27.22 -24.03 -7.53
CA GLU A 53 -28.32 -23.92 -8.49
C GLU A 53 -28.37 -22.56 -9.23
N LYS A 54 -27.88 -21.48 -8.59
CA LYS A 54 -28.16 -20.11 -9.05
C LYS A 54 -26.94 -19.32 -9.51
N ILE A 55 -25.72 -19.67 -9.12
CA ILE A 55 -24.53 -18.85 -9.42
C ILE A 55 -23.97 -19.16 -10.81
N SER A 56 -23.69 -18.09 -11.56
CA SER A 56 -23.07 -18.17 -12.89
C SER A 56 -21.68 -17.55 -12.97
N VAL A 57 -21.36 -16.58 -12.12
CA VAL A 57 -20.06 -15.91 -12.12
C VAL A 57 -19.52 -15.86 -10.71
N VAL A 58 -18.27 -16.27 -10.52
CA VAL A 58 -17.58 -16.27 -9.24
C VAL A 58 -16.35 -15.38 -9.33
N PHE A 59 -16.26 -14.36 -8.47
CA PHE A 59 -15.04 -13.59 -8.24
C PHE A 59 -14.42 -14.06 -6.93
N HIS A 60 -13.32 -14.81 -7.01
CA HIS A 60 -12.58 -15.27 -5.83
C HIS A 60 -11.54 -14.24 -5.41
N VAL A 61 -11.95 -13.35 -4.50
CA VAL A 61 -11.12 -12.25 -3.97
C VAL A 61 -10.63 -12.53 -2.53
N ALA A 62 -11.15 -13.59 -1.89
CA ALA A 62 -10.85 -13.88 -0.49
C ALA A 62 -9.40 -14.34 -0.30
N ALA A 63 -8.63 -13.60 0.51
CA ALA A 63 -7.24 -13.90 0.85
C ALA A 63 -6.80 -13.13 2.11
N THR A 64 -5.76 -13.62 2.77
CA THR A 64 -4.95 -12.73 3.63
C THR A 64 -3.96 -11.96 2.76
N VAL A 65 -3.87 -10.64 2.96
CA VAL A 65 -2.98 -9.72 2.23
C VAL A 65 -1.84 -9.20 3.11
N LYS A 66 -1.69 -9.71 4.34
CA LYS A 66 -0.63 -9.30 5.25
C LYS A 66 0.67 -10.02 4.91
N PHE A 67 1.77 -9.27 4.86
CA PHE A 67 3.08 -9.82 4.53
C PHE A 67 3.73 -10.60 5.70
N ASP A 68 3.25 -10.43 6.92
CA ASP A 68 3.78 -11.07 8.13
C ASP A 68 2.79 -12.06 8.76
N GLU A 69 1.77 -12.51 8.01
CA GLU A 69 0.82 -13.50 8.48
C GLU A 69 1.51 -14.87 8.64
N PRO A 70 1.24 -15.62 9.73
CA PRO A 70 1.74 -16.98 9.91
C PRO A 70 1.45 -17.87 8.70
N LEU A 71 2.41 -18.74 8.36
CA LEU A 71 2.32 -19.59 7.18
C LEU A 71 1.07 -20.48 7.19
N LYS A 72 0.74 -21.07 8.35
CA LYS A 72 -0.44 -21.93 8.52
C LYS A 72 -1.75 -21.23 8.16
N ILE A 73 -1.92 -20.00 8.62
CA ILE A 73 -3.10 -19.16 8.33
C ILE A 73 -3.12 -18.83 6.83
N SER A 74 -1.98 -18.40 6.29
CA SER A 74 -1.86 -18.04 4.86
C SER A 74 -2.15 -19.21 3.93
N VAL A 75 -1.64 -20.40 4.24
CA VAL A 75 -1.91 -21.63 3.48
C VAL A 75 -3.36 -22.05 3.60
N GLY A 76 -3.93 -22.05 4.82
CA GLY A 76 -5.32 -22.38 5.04
C GLY A 76 -6.28 -21.50 4.24
N MET A 77 -6.04 -20.19 4.20
CA MET A 77 -6.89 -19.25 3.45
C MET A 77 -6.61 -19.28 1.94
N ASN A 78 -5.35 -19.14 1.52
CA ASN A 78 -5.01 -18.89 0.12
C ASN A 78 -4.90 -20.16 -0.72
N LEU A 79 -4.58 -21.32 -0.11
CA LEU A 79 -4.46 -22.60 -0.83
C LEU A 79 -5.66 -23.50 -0.53
N THR A 80 -5.81 -23.95 0.71
CA THR A 80 -6.86 -24.91 1.08
C THR A 80 -8.26 -24.32 0.86
N GLY A 81 -8.46 -23.06 1.24
CA GLY A 81 -9.70 -22.34 0.98
C GLY A 81 -10.01 -22.18 -0.52
N THR A 82 -8.99 -21.88 -1.33
CA THR A 82 -9.13 -21.81 -2.79
C THR A 82 -9.52 -23.16 -3.39
N LYS A 83 -8.88 -24.26 -2.94
CA LYS A 83 -9.23 -25.62 -3.37
C LYS A 83 -10.71 -25.95 -3.08
N ARG A 84 -11.15 -25.72 -1.84
CA ARG A 84 -12.56 -25.92 -1.43
C ARG A 84 -13.55 -25.05 -2.20
N LEU A 85 -13.17 -23.81 -2.53
CA LEU A 85 -14.02 -22.94 -3.35
C LEU A 85 -14.18 -23.49 -4.77
N LEU A 86 -13.10 -23.97 -5.37
CA LEU A 86 -13.15 -24.59 -6.70
C LEU A 86 -13.96 -25.89 -6.69
N GLU A 87 -13.89 -26.68 -5.61
CA GLU A 87 -14.74 -27.86 -5.41
C GLU A 87 -16.24 -27.49 -5.33
N LEU A 88 -16.60 -26.38 -4.67
CA LEU A 88 -17.97 -25.85 -4.71
C LEU A 88 -18.35 -25.37 -6.11
N CYS A 89 -17.46 -24.65 -6.80
CA CYS A 89 -17.69 -24.18 -8.16
C CYS A 89 -17.93 -25.34 -9.13
N ALA A 90 -17.20 -26.45 -8.96
CA ALA A 90 -17.37 -27.64 -9.79
C ALA A 90 -18.74 -28.30 -9.66
N ARG A 91 -19.47 -28.03 -8.56
CA ARG A 91 -20.85 -28.49 -8.37
C ARG A 91 -21.88 -27.55 -9.03
N MET A 92 -21.52 -26.30 -9.35
CA MET A 92 -22.45 -25.30 -9.87
C MET A 92 -22.93 -25.64 -11.30
N THR A 93 -24.24 -25.63 -11.50
CA THR A 93 -24.85 -26.08 -12.77
C THR A 93 -24.94 -25.00 -13.84
N LYS A 94 -24.80 -23.72 -13.46
CA LYS A 94 -24.91 -22.55 -14.36
C LYS A 94 -23.62 -21.75 -14.46
N LEU A 95 -22.49 -22.34 -14.05
CA LEU A 95 -21.21 -21.65 -13.97
C LEU A 95 -20.67 -21.32 -15.36
N GLU A 96 -20.47 -20.02 -15.60
CA GLU A 96 -19.96 -19.45 -16.83
C GLU A 96 -18.53 -18.90 -16.66
N SER A 97 -18.18 -18.41 -15.47
CA SER A 97 -16.84 -17.85 -15.22
C SER A 97 -16.44 -17.92 -13.75
N VAL A 98 -15.18 -18.24 -13.50
CA VAL A 98 -14.49 -18.08 -12.23
C VAL A 98 -13.26 -17.21 -12.45
N VAL A 99 -13.14 -16.11 -11.70
CA VAL A 99 -11.93 -15.27 -11.75
C VAL A 99 -11.23 -15.32 -10.41
N HIS A 100 -10.03 -15.90 -10.39
CA HIS A 100 -9.19 -15.93 -9.20
C HIS A 100 -8.30 -14.69 -9.12
N VAL A 101 -8.40 -13.94 -8.03
CA VAL A 101 -7.56 -12.76 -7.80
C VAL A 101 -6.25 -13.18 -7.12
N SER A 102 -5.16 -13.12 -7.89
CA SER A 102 -3.78 -13.26 -7.43
C SER A 102 -3.16 -11.86 -7.20
N THR A 103 -1.90 -11.67 -7.55
CA THR A 103 -1.20 -10.38 -7.53
C THR A 103 -0.09 -10.40 -8.56
N ALA A 104 0.22 -9.26 -9.19
CA ALA A 104 1.35 -9.14 -10.11
C ALA A 104 2.68 -9.55 -9.43
N TYR A 105 2.78 -9.36 -8.11
CA TYR A 105 3.98 -9.65 -7.32
C TYR A 105 4.13 -11.12 -6.87
N CYS A 106 3.28 -12.04 -7.31
CA CYS A 106 3.41 -13.46 -6.94
C CYS A 106 4.71 -14.09 -7.51
N ASN A 107 5.21 -13.53 -8.61
CA ASN A 107 6.44 -13.91 -9.29
C ASN A 107 7.58 -12.89 -9.08
N CYS A 108 7.59 -12.21 -7.93
CA CYS A 108 8.60 -11.20 -7.58
C CYS A 108 10.01 -11.76 -7.33
N ASP A 109 10.22 -13.07 -7.50
CA ASP A 109 11.56 -13.67 -7.61
C ASP A 109 12.24 -13.35 -8.95
N ARG A 110 11.55 -12.62 -9.84
CA ARG A 110 11.99 -12.24 -11.17
C ARG A 110 11.76 -10.74 -11.38
N ALA A 111 12.62 -10.13 -12.20
CA ALA A 111 12.48 -8.73 -12.58
C ALA A 111 11.38 -8.53 -13.65
N GLU A 112 11.14 -9.53 -14.49
CA GLU A 112 10.14 -9.50 -15.55
C GLU A 112 9.15 -10.65 -15.35
N ALA A 113 7.86 -10.35 -15.49
CA ALA A 113 6.79 -11.34 -15.34
C ALA A 113 5.75 -11.19 -16.46
N ASP A 114 5.60 -12.27 -17.21
CA ASP A 114 4.64 -12.46 -18.28
C ASP A 114 3.29 -12.96 -17.75
N GLU A 115 2.29 -12.95 -18.62
CA GLU A 115 0.95 -13.47 -18.40
C GLU A 115 0.88 -14.99 -18.62
N ILE A 116 1.80 -15.71 -17.98
CA ILE A 116 1.88 -17.17 -17.99
C ILE A 116 1.94 -17.73 -16.57
N LEU A 117 1.61 -19.02 -16.44
CA LEU A 117 1.78 -19.76 -15.20
C LEU A 117 3.25 -20.22 -15.11
N TYR A 118 4.01 -19.60 -14.22
CA TYR A 118 5.40 -20.00 -13.98
C TYR A 118 5.49 -21.23 -13.09
N PRO A 119 6.64 -21.92 -13.03
CA PRO A 119 6.82 -23.05 -12.13
C PRO A 119 6.60 -22.67 -10.65
N ALA A 120 5.90 -23.56 -9.94
CA ALA A 120 5.55 -23.36 -8.53
C ALA A 120 6.83 -23.24 -7.67
N PRO A 121 6.83 -22.38 -6.64
CA PRO A 121 7.97 -22.30 -5.72
C PRO A 121 8.14 -23.54 -4.83
N ALA A 122 7.07 -24.33 -4.67
CA ALA A 122 7.03 -25.61 -3.99
C ALA A 122 5.80 -26.38 -4.49
N ASP A 123 5.72 -27.68 -4.18
CA ASP A 123 4.50 -28.46 -4.43
C ASP A 123 3.36 -28.00 -3.49
N PRO A 124 2.21 -27.50 -3.99
CA PRO A 124 1.16 -26.95 -3.14
C PRO A 124 0.58 -27.97 -2.15
N GLU A 125 0.39 -29.22 -2.58
CA GLU A 125 -0.22 -30.27 -1.76
C GLU A 125 0.72 -30.69 -0.60
N ASN A 126 2.02 -30.78 -0.85
CA ASN A 126 3.02 -31.01 0.19
C ASN A 126 3.07 -29.87 1.20
N VAL A 127 2.94 -28.61 0.75
CA VAL A 127 2.90 -27.45 1.66
C VAL A 127 1.62 -27.49 2.52
N ILE A 128 0.47 -27.84 1.95
CA ILE A 128 -0.79 -28.02 2.68
C ILE A 128 -0.61 -29.10 3.77
N LYS A 129 -0.14 -30.30 3.40
CA LYS A 129 0.08 -31.40 4.36
C LYS A 129 1.07 -31.01 5.45
N MET A 130 2.14 -30.28 5.09
CA MET A 130 3.14 -29.84 6.05
C MET A 130 2.53 -28.93 7.14
N VAL A 131 1.70 -27.95 6.77
CA VAL A 131 1.09 -27.04 7.77
C VAL A 131 -0.01 -27.69 8.61
N GLU A 132 -0.60 -28.79 8.13
CA GLU A 132 -1.57 -29.59 8.87
C GLU A 132 -0.90 -30.49 9.91
N ILE A 133 0.27 -31.06 9.59
CA ILE A 133 0.99 -32.00 10.46
C ILE A 133 1.83 -31.25 11.51
N LEU A 134 2.50 -30.16 11.13
CA LEU A 134 3.43 -29.48 12.01
C LEU A 134 2.72 -28.53 12.99
N ASN A 135 3.29 -28.43 14.19
CA ASN A 135 2.89 -27.42 15.16
C ASN A 135 3.45 -26.04 14.81
N ASP A 136 2.89 -25.01 15.44
CA ASP A 136 3.17 -23.62 15.09
C ASP A 136 4.64 -23.24 15.36
N ASP A 137 5.27 -23.79 16.40
CA ASP A 137 6.69 -23.54 16.70
C ASP A 137 7.62 -24.06 15.62
N MET A 138 7.40 -25.30 15.15
CA MET A 138 8.18 -25.89 14.06
C MET A 138 7.96 -25.11 12.76
N LEU A 139 6.72 -24.71 12.48
CA LEU A 139 6.41 -23.89 11.30
C LEU A 139 7.10 -22.52 11.35
N ASN A 140 7.18 -21.88 12.51
CA ASN A 140 7.90 -20.61 12.66
C ASN A 140 9.40 -20.74 12.38
N ILE A 141 10.01 -21.89 12.70
CA ILE A 141 11.42 -22.18 12.41
C ILE A 141 11.63 -22.46 10.90
N LEU A 142 10.70 -23.16 10.26
CA LEU A 142 10.82 -23.58 8.86
C LEU A 142 10.38 -22.52 7.85
N THR A 143 9.41 -21.67 8.21
CA THR A 143 8.82 -20.66 7.31
C THR A 143 9.87 -19.77 6.66
N PRO A 144 10.86 -19.22 7.37
CA PRO A 144 11.91 -18.43 6.73
C PRO A 144 12.63 -19.23 5.65
N LYS A 145 13.03 -20.48 5.90
CA LYS A 145 13.74 -21.30 4.91
C LYS A 145 12.87 -21.59 3.67
N LEU A 146 11.60 -21.89 3.88
CA LEU A 146 10.67 -22.19 2.79
C LEU A 146 10.36 -20.96 1.93
N VAL A 147 10.10 -19.82 2.56
CA VAL A 147 9.67 -18.58 1.89
C VAL A 147 10.86 -17.78 1.36
N SER A 148 11.88 -17.55 2.20
CA SER A 148 12.97 -16.60 1.96
C SER A 148 14.01 -17.10 0.97
N THR A 149 13.88 -18.30 0.42
CA THR A 149 14.83 -18.80 -0.59
C THR A 149 14.79 -17.94 -1.86
N LYS A 150 13.60 -17.44 -2.24
CA LYS A 150 13.42 -16.56 -3.42
C LYS A 150 12.37 -15.46 -3.26
N ARG A 151 11.59 -15.44 -2.17
CA ARG A 151 10.46 -14.52 -1.99
C ARG A 151 10.55 -13.75 -0.67
N PRO A 152 10.04 -12.52 -0.61
CA PRO A 152 10.19 -11.67 0.57
C PRO A 152 9.25 -12.02 1.73
N ASN A 153 8.12 -12.68 1.45
CA ASN A 153 7.06 -12.85 2.45
C ASN A 153 6.10 -14.02 2.14
N THR A 154 5.32 -14.43 3.13
CA THR A 154 4.33 -15.52 3.05
C THR A 154 3.22 -15.21 2.06
N TYR A 155 2.85 -13.94 1.89
CA TYR A 155 1.83 -13.51 0.94
C TYR A 155 2.19 -13.85 -0.52
N THR A 156 3.34 -13.38 -0.99
CA THR A 156 3.82 -13.65 -2.37
C THR A 156 4.06 -15.13 -2.62
N PHE A 157 4.55 -15.86 -1.60
CA PHE A 157 4.72 -17.30 -1.66
C PHE A 157 3.39 -18.04 -1.83
N THR A 158 2.40 -17.75 -0.97
CA THR A 158 1.11 -18.45 -1.02
C THR A 158 0.26 -18.04 -2.21
N LYS A 159 0.34 -16.79 -2.70
CA LYS A 159 -0.31 -16.38 -3.96
C LYS A 159 0.26 -17.09 -5.17
N ALA A 160 1.59 -17.29 -5.23
CA ALA A 160 2.20 -18.08 -6.30
C ALA A 160 1.71 -19.53 -6.28
N LEU A 161 1.65 -20.17 -5.10
CA LEU A 161 1.12 -21.53 -4.97
C LEU A 161 -0.38 -21.63 -5.28
N ALA A 162 -1.17 -20.62 -4.90
CA ALA A 162 -2.61 -20.59 -5.17
C ALA A 162 -2.91 -20.64 -6.67
N GLU A 163 -2.08 -20.02 -7.52
CA GLU A 163 -2.24 -20.10 -8.98
C GLU A 163 -2.09 -21.54 -9.49
N HIS A 164 -1.23 -22.36 -8.87
CA HIS A 164 -1.10 -23.78 -9.20
C HIS A 164 -2.28 -24.60 -8.71
N VAL A 165 -2.79 -24.32 -7.50
CA VAL A 165 -4.03 -24.95 -7.01
C VAL A 165 -5.17 -24.66 -8.00
N VAL A 166 -5.26 -23.42 -8.48
CA VAL A 166 -6.25 -23.02 -9.49
C VAL A 166 -6.02 -23.73 -10.82
N ALA A 167 -4.77 -23.88 -11.25
CA ALA A 167 -4.45 -24.56 -12.50
C ALA A 167 -4.76 -26.06 -12.47
N GLU A 168 -4.44 -26.73 -11.38
CA GLU A 168 -4.63 -28.17 -11.20
C GLU A 168 -6.10 -28.53 -10.98
N GLN A 169 -6.81 -27.77 -10.14
CA GLN A 169 -8.20 -28.05 -9.78
C GLN A 169 -9.22 -27.39 -10.73
N GLY A 170 -8.82 -26.28 -11.35
CA GLY A 170 -9.68 -25.48 -12.22
C GLY A 170 -9.70 -25.91 -13.68
N GLY A 171 -8.92 -26.92 -14.10
CA GLY A 171 -8.78 -27.30 -15.52
C GLY A 171 -10.06 -27.74 -16.24
N ARG A 172 -11.16 -27.99 -15.53
CA ARG A 172 -12.50 -28.27 -16.11
C ARG A 172 -13.48 -27.10 -15.98
N LEU A 173 -13.08 -26.04 -15.29
CA LEU A 173 -13.91 -24.88 -14.99
C LEU A 173 -13.49 -23.71 -15.90
N PRO A 174 -14.41 -22.81 -16.26
CA PRO A 174 -14.07 -21.62 -17.04
C PRO A 174 -13.34 -20.61 -16.14
N VAL A 175 -12.04 -20.81 -15.93
CA VAL A 175 -11.24 -20.06 -14.95
C VAL A 175 -10.25 -19.12 -15.62
N ALA A 176 -10.18 -17.89 -15.11
CA ALA A 176 -9.10 -16.94 -15.38
C ALA A 176 -8.38 -16.53 -14.08
N ILE A 177 -7.11 -16.17 -14.21
CA ILE A 177 -6.31 -15.62 -13.11
C ILE A 177 -6.10 -14.13 -13.37
N PHE A 178 -6.45 -13.31 -12.39
CA PHE A 178 -6.32 -11.86 -12.43
C PHE A 178 -5.25 -11.40 -11.43
N ARG A 179 -4.21 -10.74 -11.90
CA ARG A 179 -3.05 -10.28 -11.13
C ARG A 179 -3.00 -8.75 -11.09
N PRO A 180 -3.63 -8.10 -10.10
CA PRO A 180 -3.48 -6.66 -9.91
C PRO A 180 -2.10 -6.32 -9.32
N SER A 181 -1.57 -5.14 -9.66
CA SER A 181 -0.41 -4.53 -8.99
C SER A 181 -0.83 -3.84 -7.68
N ILE A 182 -0.14 -2.77 -7.26
CA ILE A 182 -0.45 -2.07 -6.01
C ILE A 182 -1.75 -1.29 -6.19
N VAL A 183 -2.84 -1.84 -5.65
CA VAL A 183 -4.15 -1.18 -5.68
C VAL A 183 -4.09 0.09 -4.84
N SER A 184 -4.43 1.21 -5.46
CA SER A 184 -4.45 2.55 -4.86
C SER A 184 -5.86 3.13 -4.90
N GLY A 185 -6.02 4.40 -4.51
CA GLY A 185 -7.34 5.02 -4.41
C GLY A 185 -8.10 5.02 -5.75
N ALA A 186 -9.42 5.18 -5.68
CA ALA A 186 -10.23 5.30 -6.90
C ALA A 186 -9.81 6.50 -7.74
N TRP A 187 -9.74 6.35 -9.07
CA TRP A 187 -9.51 7.48 -9.95
C TRP A 187 -10.78 8.31 -10.15
N LYS A 188 -11.90 7.64 -10.45
CA LYS A 188 -13.19 8.26 -10.75
C LYS A 188 -14.30 7.70 -9.87
N GLU A 189 -14.48 6.38 -9.84
CA GLU A 189 -15.65 5.74 -9.24
C GLU A 189 -15.31 4.91 -8.00
N PRO A 190 -16.23 4.78 -7.03
CA PRO A 190 -17.48 5.52 -6.91
C PRO A 190 -17.28 6.97 -6.45
N LEU A 191 -16.10 7.28 -5.89
CA LEU A 191 -15.69 8.63 -5.49
C LEU A 191 -14.19 8.81 -5.77
N PRO A 192 -13.75 9.91 -6.39
CA PRO A 192 -12.33 10.16 -6.62
C PRO A 192 -11.50 10.14 -5.32
N GLY A 193 -10.37 9.45 -5.35
CA GLY A 193 -9.45 9.29 -4.21
C GLY A 193 -9.91 8.30 -3.14
N TRP A 194 -11.06 7.62 -3.31
CA TRP A 194 -11.57 6.71 -2.28
C TRP A 194 -10.60 5.57 -1.96
N VAL A 195 -10.29 5.42 -0.66
CA VAL A 195 -9.45 4.37 -0.09
C VAL A 195 -9.79 4.22 1.39
N ASP A 196 -9.77 3.00 1.93
CA ASP A 196 -10.27 2.70 3.28
C ASP A 196 -9.22 2.08 4.22
N ASN A 197 -7.98 1.94 3.76
CA ASN A 197 -6.91 1.26 4.47
C ASN A 197 -5.59 2.02 4.40
N LEU A 198 -4.66 1.66 5.30
CA LEU A 198 -3.31 2.25 5.39
C LEU A 198 -2.25 1.39 4.70
N ASN A 199 -2.64 0.50 3.77
CA ASN A 199 -1.70 -0.40 3.14
C ASN A 199 -0.87 0.32 2.06
N GLY A 200 0.40 -0.07 1.93
CA GLY A 200 1.28 0.40 0.85
C GLY A 200 1.42 1.93 0.80
N PRO A 201 1.23 2.56 -0.39
CA PRO A 201 1.38 4.00 -0.58
C PRO A 201 0.48 4.86 0.32
N THR A 202 -0.74 4.43 0.64
CA THR A 202 -1.65 5.18 1.51
C THR A 202 -1.05 5.39 2.90
N GLY A 203 -0.43 4.36 3.47
CA GLY A 203 0.23 4.43 4.77
C GLY A 203 1.47 5.34 4.75
N ILE A 204 2.24 5.32 3.66
CA ILE A 204 3.38 6.20 3.45
C ILE A 204 2.93 7.66 3.40
N LEU A 205 1.91 7.98 2.59
CA LEU A 205 1.33 9.32 2.48
C LEU A 205 0.79 9.82 3.83
N ALA A 206 0.04 8.99 4.56
CA ALA A 206 -0.50 9.34 5.87
C ALA A 206 0.62 9.56 6.91
N GLY A 207 1.61 8.68 6.95
CA GLY A 207 2.75 8.77 7.86
C GLY A 207 3.64 9.98 7.59
N ALA A 208 3.95 10.24 6.32
CA ALA A 208 4.73 11.40 5.88
C ALA A 208 3.96 12.70 6.12
N GLY A 209 2.66 12.70 5.81
CA GLY A 209 1.76 13.83 6.01
C GLY A 209 1.62 14.24 7.48
N LYS A 210 1.62 13.28 8.41
CA LYS A 210 1.63 13.57 9.86
C LYS A 210 3.01 13.92 10.41
N GLY A 211 4.06 13.82 9.59
CA GLY A 211 5.45 14.06 9.97
C GLY A 211 6.09 12.95 10.81
N VAL A 212 5.45 11.78 10.91
CA VAL A 212 5.96 10.64 11.70
C VAL A 212 6.87 9.73 10.89
N LEU A 213 6.70 9.70 9.57
CA LEU A 213 7.61 9.07 8.62
C LEU A 213 8.53 10.13 8.00
N ARG A 214 9.84 9.97 8.20
CA ARG A 214 10.89 10.92 7.79
C ARG A 214 11.97 10.29 6.93
N SER A 215 12.05 8.97 6.90
CA SER A 215 13.06 8.24 6.14
C SER A 215 12.53 6.87 5.79
N MET A 216 12.83 6.44 4.57
CA MET A 216 12.69 5.03 4.18
C MET A 216 13.69 4.70 3.08
N ILE A 217 14.05 3.43 2.99
CA ILE A 217 14.80 2.91 1.85
C ILE A 217 13.83 2.75 0.69
N CYS A 218 14.15 3.42 -0.42
CA CYS A 218 13.42 3.33 -1.67
C CYS A 218 14.30 3.85 -2.81
N TYR A 219 14.26 3.19 -3.96
CA TYR A 219 15.00 3.59 -5.14
C TYR A 219 14.07 4.39 -6.05
N GLY A 220 14.26 5.72 -6.05
CA GLY A 220 13.38 6.66 -6.74
C GLY A 220 13.28 6.44 -8.25
N ASP A 221 14.28 5.80 -8.86
CA ASP A 221 14.28 5.49 -10.29
C ASP A 221 13.40 4.29 -10.67
N CYS A 222 13.02 3.47 -9.69
CA CYS A 222 12.21 2.30 -9.95
C CYS A 222 10.75 2.65 -10.24
N ILE A 223 10.11 1.87 -11.10
CA ILE A 223 8.67 1.98 -11.37
C ILE A 223 7.88 1.59 -10.11
N ALA A 224 6.95 2.46 -9.74
CA ALA A 224 5.93 2.23 -8.74
C ALA A 224 4.65 1.78 -9.44
N ASP A 225 4.44 0.47 -9.60
CA ASP A 225 3.28 -0.03 -10.34
C ASP A 225 1.99 0.10 -9.51
N LEU A 226 1.28 1.21 -9.74
CA LEU A 226 0.02 1.55 -9.08
C LEU A 226 -1.15 1.32 -10.02
N ILE A 227 -2.23 0.69 -9.53
CA ILE A 227 -3.49 0.57 -10.26
C ILE A 227 -4.63 1.17 -9.42
N PRO A 228 -5.40 2.15 -9.93
CA PRO A 228 -6.60 2.63 -9.25
C PRO A 228 -7.62 1.51 -9.06
N VAL A 229 -8.29 1.46 -7.91
CA VAL A 229 -9.20 0.36 -7.57
C VAL A 229 -10.36 0.23 -8.56
N ASP A 230 -10.90 1.32 -9.08
CA ASP A 230 -11.98 1.31 -10.05
C ASP A 230 -11.58 0.71 -11.40
N LEU A 231 -10.39 1.05 -11.89
CA LEU A 231 -9.87 0.43 -13.12
C LEU A 231 -9.58 -1.06 -12.92
N ALA A 232 -9.04 -1.45 -11.76
CA ALA A 232 -8.84 -2.85 -11.44
C ALA A 232 -10.16 -3.64 -11.41
N ILE A 233 -11.22 -3.07 -10.82
CA ILE A 233 -12.55 -3.70 -10.76
C ILE A 233 -13.20 -3.77 -12.14
N ASN A 234 -13.12 -2.71 -12.94
CA ASN A 234 -13.64 -2.72 -14.32
C ASN A 234 -12.95 -3.78 -15.17
N CYS A 235 -11.61 -3.89 -15.07
CA CYS A 235 -10.85 -4.93 -15.73
C CYS A 235 -11.26 -6.33 -15.24
N LEU A 236 -11.45 -6.51 -13.93
CA LEU A 236 -11.86 -7.78 -13.35
C LEU A 236 -13.23 -8.25 -13.88
N ILE A 237 -14.19 -7.33 -14.00
CA ILE A 237 -15.51 -7.61 -14.59
C ILE A 237 -15.38 -8.01 -16.06
N ALA A 238 -14.59 -7.27 -16.84
CA ALA A 238 -14.35 -7.58 -18.25
C ALA A 238 -13.66 -8.94 -18.43
N VAL A 239 -12.75 -9.32 -17.52
CA VAL A 239 -12.12 -10.66 -17.51
C VAL A 239 -13.15 -11.76 -17.31
N ALA A 240 -14.11 -11.58 -16.39
CA ALA A 240 -15.17 -12.56 -16.19
C ALA A 240 -16.05 -12.71 -17.44
N TRP A 241 -16.43 -11.59 -18.07
CA TRP A 241 -17.18 -11.60 -19.32
C TRP A 241 -16.42 -12.32 -20.44
N GLN A 242 -15.14 -11.99 -20.63
CA GLN A 242 -14.30 -12.61 -21.66
C GLN A 242 -14.17 -14.12 -21.43
N THR A 243 -14.02 -14.53 -20.17
CA THR A 243 -13.90 -15.95 -19.77
C THR A 243 -15.20 -16.70 -20.10
N ALA A 244 -16.35 -16.12 -19.76
CA ALA A 244 -17.66 -16.69 -20.07
C ALA A 244 -17.93 -16.82 -21.58
N VAL A 245 -17.54 -15.81 -22.37
CA VAL A 245 -17.82 -15.78 -23.81
C VAL A 245 -16.84 -16.65 -24.59
N LYS A 246 -15.55 -16.62 -24.26
CA LYS A 246 -14.52 -17.35 -25.03
C LYS A 246 -14.36 -18.79 -24.59
N ARG A 247 -14.67 -19.11 -23.33
CA ARG A 247 -14.46 -20.43 -22.69
C ARG A 247 -13.13 -21.09 -23.11
N PRO A 248 -12.00 -20.44 -22.82
CA PRO A 248 -10.70 -20.94 -23.27
C PRO A 248 -10.39 -22.30 -22.64
N ASN A 249 -9.73 -23.18 -23.40
CA ASN A 249 -9.30 -24.51 -22.91
C ASN A 249 -8.18 -24.41 -21.87
N ASN A 250 -7.44 -23.30 -21.85
CA ASN A 250 -6.34 -23.03 -20.94
C ASN A 250 -6.68 -21.80 -20.10
N ILE A 251 -6.14 -21.75 -18.88
CA ILE A 251 -6.30 -20.59 -18.00
C ILE A 251 -5.56 -19.41 -18.60
N ILE A 252 -6.29 -18.32 -18.82
CA ILE A 252 -5.73 -17.04 -19.23
C ILE A 252 -5.40 -16.23 -17.98
N ILE A 253 -4.21 -15.63 -17.98
CA ILE A 253 -3.71 -14.79 -16.90
C ILE A 253 -3.71 -13.33 -17.37
N TYR A 254 -4.13 -12.41 -16.50
CA TYR A 254 -4.18 -10.98 -16.79
C TYR A 254 -3.39 -10.20 -15.76
N ASN A 255 -2.32 -9.53 -16.18
CA ASN A 255 -1.51 -8.64 -15.33
C ASN A 255 -2.11 -7.22 -15.36
N CYS A 256 -3.05 -6.93 -14.46
CA CYS A 256 -3.68 -5.61 -14.35
C CYS A 256 -2.73 -4.62 -13.65
N THR A 257 -1.92 -3.97 -14.47
CA THR A 257 -0.78 -3.14 -14.08
C THR A 257 -0.74 -1.87 -14.91
N SER A 258 -0.11 -0.81 -14.40
CA SER A 258 0.11 0.43 -15.14
C SER A 258 1.54 0.59 -15.65
N GLY A 259 2.52 -0.09 -15.04
CA GLY A 259 3.94 0.16 -15.26
C GLY A 259 4.42 -0.05 -16.69
N ALA A 260 3.83 -0.99 -17.44
CA ALA A 260 4.21 -1.22 -18.84
C ALA A 260 3.65 -0.18 -19.81
N THR A 261 2.51 0.45 -19.48
CA THR A 261 1.75 1.29 -20.42
C THR A 261 1.76 2.78 -20.06
N ASN A 262 1.69 3.11 -18.77
CA ASN A 262 1.73 4.47 -18.25
C ASN A 262 2.55 4.52 -16.94
N PRO A 263 3.89 4.37 -17.01
CA PRO A 263 4.73 4.22 -15.83
C PRO A 263 4.77 5.47 -14.95
N ILE A 264 4.81 5.25 -13.64
CA ILE A 264 5.13 6.26 -12.63
C ILE A 264 6.31 5.77 -11.78
N LYS A 265 7.25 6.66 -11.47
CA LYS A 265 8.44 6.34 -10.64
C LYS A 265 8.21 6.69 -9.18
N TRP A 266 8.88 5.97 -8.27
CA TRP A 266 8.87 6.27 -6.84
C TRP A 266 9.33 7.71 -6.54
N GLY A 267 10.39 8.20 -7.20
CA GLY A 267 10.88 9.57 -6.97
C GLY A 267 9.85 10.64 -7.38
N TYR A 268 9.10 10.40 -8.46
CA TYR A 268 8.02 11.30 -8.86
C TYR A 268 6.86 11.30 -7.84
N LEU A 269 6.52 10.12 -7.30
CA LEU A 269 5.55 9.99 -6.20
C LEU A 269 5.99 10.75 -4.95
N GLU A 270 7.27 10.70 -4.61
CA GLU A 270 7.85 11.45 -3.49
C GLU A 270 7.71 12.96 -3.69
N ASP A 271 8.15 13.47 -4.84
CA ASP A 271 8.14 14.91 -5.14
C ASP A 271 6.72 15.48 -5.17
N VAL A 272 5.82 14.83 -5.91
CA VAL A 272 4.42 15.26 -6.03
C VAL A 272 3.70 15.05 -4.69
N GLY A 273 3.90 13.90 -4.04
CA GLY A 273 3.31 13.61 -2.74
C GLY A 273 3.69 14.64 -1.68
N PHE A 274 4.96 15.05 -1.63
CA PHE A 274 5.43 16.09 -0.72
C PHE A 274 4.75 17.44 -1.01
N GLN A 275 4.62 17.84 -2.28
CA GLN A 275 3.89 19.06 -2.65
C GLN A 275 2.42 18.99 -2.23
N MET A 276 1.75 17.85 -2.43
CA MET A 276 0.35 17.67 -2.06
C MET A 276 0.15 17.67 -0.54
N ILE A 277 1.07 17.10 0.23
CA ILE A 277 1.05 17.17 1.70
C ILE A 277 1.15 18.62 2.19
N LEU A 278 1.99 19.45 1.58
CA LEU A 278 2.09 20.86 1.96
C LEU A 278 0.85 21.67 1.54
N LYS A 279 0.23 21.32 0.41
CA LYS A 279 -0.99 21.95 -0.08
C LYS A 279 -2.22 21.54 0.74
N TYR A 280 -2.32 20.27 1.12
CA TYR A 280 -3.44 19.65 1.83
C TYR A 280 -2.97 18.87 3.07
N PRO A 281 -2.42 19.58 4.07
CA PRO A 281 -1.90 18.93 5.26
C PRO A 281 -3.00 18.22 6.05
N PRO A 282 -2.68 17.09 6.71
CA PRO A 282 -3.50 16.58 7.80
C PRO A 282 -3.64 17.62 8.92
N ARG A 283 -4.71 17.52 9.72
CA ARG A 283 -4.96 18.41 10.85
C ARG A 283 -3.94 18.16 11.97
N ASP A 284 -3.76 16.89 12.33
CA ASP A 284 -2.95 16.47 13.47
C ASP A 284 -1.50 16.15 13.05
N ILE A 285 -0.80 17.17 12.58
CA ILE A 285 0.64 17.08 12.27
C ILE A 285 1.43 17.09 13.58
N LEU A 286 2.26 16.06 13.79
CA LEU A 286 3.16 15.96 14.94
C LEU A 286 4.51 16.64 14.70
N TRP A 287 4.95 16.66 13.46
CA TRP A 287 6.18 17.32 13.04
C TRP A 287 6.05 17.86 11.63
N TYR A 288 6.76 18.94 11.29
CA TYR A 288 6.67 19.51 9.94
C TYR A 288 6.99 18.43 8.90
N PRO A 289 6.11 18.13 7.93
CA PRO A 289 6.34 17.10 6.94
C PRO A 289 7.64 17.31 6.19
N GLY A 290 8.27 16.21 5.82
CA GLY A 290 9.59 16.19 5.24
C GLY A 290 10.25 14.85 5.50
N GLY A 291 11.46 14.71 5.00
CA GLY A 291 12.07 13.40 4.83
C GLY A 291 12.29 13.14 3.36
N SER A 292 12.98 12.06 3.08
CA SER A 292 13.13 11.61 1.70
C SER A 292 13.48 10.15 1.61
N PHE A 293 13.27 9.59 0.42
CA PHE A 293 13.78 8.27 0.06
C PHE A 293 15.30 8.27 0.12
N LYS A 294 15.84 7.14 0.57
CA LYS A 294 17.27 6.90 0.71
C LYS A 294 17.64 5.65 -0.07
N THR A 295 18.78 5.73 -0.76
CA THR A 295 19.39 4.57 -1.42
C THR A 295 20.43 3.88 -0.53
N ASN A 296 20.94 4.57 0.49
CA ASN A 296 21.98 4.05 1.39
C ASN A 296 21.40 3.70 2.77
N HIS A 297 21.58 2.44 3.20
CA HIS A 297 21.11 1.91 4.48
C HIS A 297 21.71 2.61 5.71
N TYR A 298 22.98 2.98 5.68
CA TYR A 298 23.62 3.70 6.79
C TYR A 298 23.03 5.10 6.94
N LEU A 299 22.86 5.81 5.83
CA LEU A 299 22.24 7.14 5.84
C LEU A 299 20.79 7.07 6.29
N ASN A 300 20.04 6.07 5.82
CA ASN A 300 18.66 5.85 6.28
C ASN A 300 18.60 5.53 7.77
N THR A 301 19.48 4.68 8.28
CA THR A 301 19.53 4.32 9.70
C THR A 301 19.85 5.53 10.56
N LEU A 302 20.84 6.33 10.16
CA LEU A 302 21.19 7.57 10.85
C LEU A 302 20.01 8.55 10.85
N HIS A 303 19.38 8.79 9.70
CA HIS A 303 18.25 9.71 9.60
C HIS A 303 17.02 9.19 10.37
N THR A 304 16.75 7.90 10.33
CA THR A 304 15.69 7.25 11.12
C THR A 304 15.94 7.43 12.63
N LEU A 305 17.18 7.21 13.08
CA LEU A 305 17.54 7.40 14.48
C LEU A 305 17.33 8.85 14.92
N LEU A 306 17.90 9.81 14.16
CA LEU A 306 17.91 11.22 14.51
C LEU A 306 16.55 11.91 14.33
N ALA A 307 15.81 11.58 13.26
CA ALA A 307 14.58 12.29 12.88
C ALA A 307 13.30 11.56 13.27
N GLN A 308 13.34 10.27 13.65
CA GLN A 308 12.17 9.51 14.08
C GLN A 308 12.30 8.96 15.51
N MET A 309 13.31 8.13 15.78
CA MET A 309 13.39 7.38 17.04
C MET A 309 13.74 8.26 18.24
N ILE A 310 14.79 9.08 18.15
CA ILE A 310 15.16 10.00 19.24
C ILE A 310 14.00 10.95 19.58
N PRO A 311 13.38 11.65 18.61
CA PRO A 311 12.18 12.45 18.88
C PRO A 311 11.05 11.66 19.53
N ALA A 312 10.81 10.42 19.11
CA ALA A 312 9.78 9.57 19.70
C ALA A 312 10.05 9.24 21.18
N TYR A 313 11.28 8.90 21.54
CA TYR A 313 11.66 8.71 22.95
C TYR A 313 11.53 9.99 23.77
N CYS A 314 11.92 11.14 23.21
CA CYS A 314 11.74 12.44 23.87
C CYS A 314 10.26 12.76 24.12
N ILE A 315 9.39 12.53 23.12
CA ILE A 315 7.94 12.73 23.25
C ILE A 315 7.36 11.81 24.33
N ASP A 316 7.71 10.51 24.33
CA ASP A 316 7.22 9.57 25.33
C ASP A 316 7.79 9.82 26.73
N PHE A 317 9.00 10.38 26.83
CA PHE A 317 9.57 10.83 28.09
C PHE A 317 8.81 12.03 28.65
N ILE A 318 8.54 13.05 27.83
CA ILE A 318 7.74 14.22 28.21
C ILE A 318 6.32 13.79 28.59
N ALA A 319 5.71 12.88 27.82
CA ALA A 319 4.40 12.33 28.12
C ALA A 319 4.39 11.64 29.49
N LYS A 320 5.41 10.83 29.79
CA LYS A 320 5.58 10.19 31.10
C LYS A 320 5.69 11.21 32.23
N MET A 321 6.52 12.24 32.06
CA MET A 321 6.67 13.33 33.04
C MET A 321 5.36 14.11 33.26
N ALA A 322 4.54 14.23 32.22
CA ALA A 322 3.22 14.88 32.29
C ALA A 322 2.08 13.94 32.75
N GLY A 323 2.38 12.71 33.19
CA GLY A 323 1.38 11.72 33.59
C GLY A 323 0.51 11.20 32.43
N LYS A 324 0.93 11.41 31.19
CA LYS A 324 0.22 10.97 29.97
C LYS A 324 0.74 9.61 29.49
N LYS A 325 -0.12 8.91 28.74
CA LYS A 325 0.21 7.62 28.14
C LYS A 325 1.26 7.77 27.04
N GLN A 326 2.28 6.90 27.09
CA GLN A 326 3.31 6.78 26.06
C GLN A 326 2.76 6.08 24.82
N PHE A 327 3.06 6.59 23.65
CA PHE A 327 2.53 6.04 22.40
C PHE A 327 3.48 6.17 21.21
N MET A 328 4.40 7.14 21.21
CA MET A 328 5.12 7.53 20.01
C MET A 328 6.18 6.50 19.60
N VAL A 329 6.88 5.88 20.56
CA VAL A 329 7.84 4.80 20.26
C VAL A 329 7.12 3.60 19.65
N ARG A 330 5.96 3.21 20.20
CA ARG A 330 5.13 2.12 19.65
C ARG A 330 4.62 2.41 18.25
N VAL A 331 4.33 3.68 17.93
CA VAL A 331 3.98 4.11 16.57
C VAL A 331 5.18 3.95 15.63
N GLN A 332 6.36 4.41 16.04
CA GLN A 332 7.58 4.27 15.25
C GLN A 332 7.97 2.81 15.00
N GLU A 333 7.89 1.94 16.01
CA GLU A 333 8.16 0.51 15.86
C GLU A 333 7.27 -0.13 14.80
N LYS A 334 5.97 0.22 14.77
CA LYS A 334 5.03 -0.24 13.73
C LYS A 334 5.40 0.28 12.34
N ILE A 335 5.75 1.57 12.24
CA ILE A 335 6.19 2.17 10.97
C ILE A 335 7.43 1.45 10.46
N LEU A 336 8.46 1.28 11.29
CA LEU A 336 9.70 0.62 10.90
C LEU A 336 9.51 -0.85 10.51
N LYS A 337 8.65 -1.57 11.24
CA LYS A 337 8.26 -2.94 10.88
C LYS A 337 7.63 -2.97 9.48
N ASN A 338 6.68 -2.08 9.20
CA ASN A 338 6.00 -2.01 7.91
C ASN A 338 6.92 -1.57 6.77
N LEU A 339 7.84 -0.62 7.01
CA LEU A 339 8.82 -0.21 5.99
C LEU A 339 9.73 -1.37 5.59
N LYS A 340 10.17 -2.17 6.58
CA LYS A 340 11.01 -3.34 6.33
C LYS A 340 10.30 -4.41 5.48
N THR A 341 8.98 -4.57 5.62
CA THR A 341 8.22 -5.56 4.83
C THR A 341 8.01 -5.12 3.38
N ILE A 342 8.03 -3.81 3.08
CA ILE A 342 7.88 -3.28 1.72
C ILE A 342 9.22 -2.95 1.03
N GLU A 343 10.33 -2.94 1.77
CA GLU A 343 11.66 -2.61 1.28
C GLU A 343 12.05 -3.44 0.05
N PHE A 344 11.68 -4.73 0.02
CA PHE A 344 11.95 -5.60 -1.12
C PHE A 344 11.37 -5.06 -2.43
N PHE A 345 10.17 -4.50 -2.38
CA PHE A 345 9.43 -4.00 -3.54
C PHE A 345 9.79 -2.57 -3.92
N THR A 346 10.28 -1.78 -2.97
CA THR A 346 10.67 -0.37 -3.18
C THR A 346 12.13 -0.21 -3.60
N THR A 347 12.90 -1.30 -3.63
CA THR A 347 14.34 -1.34 -4.00
C THR A 347 14.63 -2.19 -5.24
N ARG A 348 13.59 -2.68 -5.92
CA ARG A 348 13.71 -3.53 -7.10
C ARG A 348 12.77 -3.05 -8.19
N GLU A 349 13.25 -3.15 -9.42
CA GLU A 349 12.45 -2.91 -10.61
C GLU A 349 11.66 -4.17 -10.96
N PHE A 350 10.37 -4.01 -11.22
CA PHE A 350 9.50 -5.07 -11.73
C PHE A 350 8.82 -4.62 -13.01
N ARG A 351 8.87 -5.45 -14.05
CA ARG A 351 8.22 -5.21 -15.33
C ARG A 351 7.16 -6.28 -15.54
N PHE A 352 5.91 -5.87 -15.56
CA PHE A 352 4.77 -6.76 -15.78
C PHE A 352 4.28 -6.58 -17.21
N LYS A 353 4.41 -7.62 -18.02
CA LYS A 353 3.82 -7.61 -19.37
C LYS A 353 2.29 -7.72 -19.23
N ASN A 354 1.53 -6.90 -19.95
CA ASN A 354 0.07 -6.79 -19.80
C ASN A 354 -0.70 -6.89 -21.14
N ASP A 355 -0.15 -7.61 -22.12
CA ASP A 355 -0.72 -7.75 -23.46
C ASP A 355 -2.17 -8.26 -23.44
N ASN A 356 -2.52 -9.21 -22.56
CA ASN A 356 -3.88 -9.75 -22.45
C ASN A 356 -4.87 -8.69 -21.94
N VAL A 357 -4.45 -7.80 -21.02
CA VAL A 357 -5.27 -6.68 -20.55
C VAL A 357 -5.49 -5.66 -21.67
N VAL A 358 -4.43 -5.30 -22.40
CA VAL A 358 -4.51 -4.37 -23.54
C VAL A 358 -5.41 -4.95 -24.64
N ASN A 359 -5.21 -6.22 -24.98
CA ASN A 359 -6.03 -6.92 -25.97
C ASN A 359 -7.49 -7.02 -25.51
N LEU A 360 -7.75 -7.34 -24.24
CA LEU A 360 -9.10 -7.36 -23.69
C LEU A 360 -9.79 -6.00 -23.85
N PHE A 361 -9.14 -4.91 -23.45
CA PHE A 361 -9.70 -3.57 -23.60
C PHE A 361 -10.00 -3.25 -25.07
N SER A 362 -9.05 -3.55 -25.98
CA SER A 362 -9.19 -3.24 -27.40
C SER A 362 -10.40 -3.91 -28.05
N ASN A 363 -10.75 -5.12 -27.61
CA ASN A 363 -11.84 -5.94 -28.12
C ASN A 363 -13.22 -5.60 -27.53
N LEU A 364 -13.29 -4.74 -26.51
CA LEU A 364 -14.57 -4.27 -25.99
C LEU A 364 -15.27 -3.35 -27.00
N LYS A 365 -16.61 -3.40 -26.99
CA LYS A 365 -17.45 -2.45 -27.74
C LYS A 365 -17.25 -1.03 -27.21
N ALA A 366 -17.57 -0.04 -28.03
CA ALA A 366 -17.38 1.37 -27.66
C ALA A 366 -18.20 1.75 -26.40
N GLU A 367 -19.43 1.24 -26.27
CA GLU A 367 -20.24 1.47 -25.07
C GLU A 367 -19.60 0.83 -23.83
N ASP A 368 -19.13 -0.42 -23.95
CA ASP A 368 -18.50 -1.17 -22.85
C ASP A 368 -17.16 -0.55 -22.41
N LYS A 369 -16.37 0.01 -23.34
CA LYS A 369 -15.15 0.77 -23.01
C LYS A 369 -15.43 2.00 -22.14
N THR A 370 -16.62 2.58 -22.29
CA THR A 370 -17.03 3.75 -21.51
C THR A 370 -17.49 3.33 -20.12
N VAL A 371 -18.31 2.27 -20.03
CA VAL A 371 -18.87 1.78 -18.77
C VAL A 371 -17.83 1.05 -17.92
N PHE A 372 -17.06 0.16 -18.53
CA PHE A 372 -16.00 -0.64 -17.89
C PHE A 372 -14.63 -0.13 -18.33
N ASN A 373 -14.37 1.16 -18.14
CA ASN A 373 -13.08 1.73 -18.52
C ASN A 373 -11.97 1.22 -17.58
N PHE A 374 -10.89 0.67 -18.15
CA PHE A 374 -9.66 0.31 -17.45
C PHE A 374 -8.40 0.69 -18.24
N ASP A 375 -8.52 1.71 -19.10
CA ASP A 375 -7.40 2.29 -19.84
C ASP A 375 -6.59 3.24 -18.96
N VAL A 376 -5.45 2.73 -18.48
CA VAL A 376 -4.51 3.47 -17.63
C VAL A 376 -3.80 4.62 -18.34
N THR A 377 -3.79 4.67 -19.68
CA THR A 377 -3.11 5.74 -20.44
C THR A 377 -3.78 7.10 -20.29
N GLN A 378 -5.05 7.11 -19.86
CA GLN A 378 -5.83 8.32 -19.63
C GLN A 378 -5.53 8.97 -18.28
N ILE A 379 -4.76 8.31 -17.41
CA ILE A 379 -4.43 8.84 -16.09
C ILE A 379 -3.35 9.92 -16.24
N ASP A 380 -3.71 11.15 -15.87
CA ASP A 380 -2.72 12.15 -15.50
C ASP A 380 -2.29 11.92 -14.04
N TRP A 381 -1.06 11.44 -13.85
CA TRP A 381 -0.56 11.07 -12.53
C TRP A 381 -0.57 12.21 -11.52
N ARG A 382 -0.40 13.47 -11.95
CA ARG A 382 -0.37 14.61 -11.03
C ARG A 382 -1.74 14.87 -10.41
N THR A 383 -2.78 14.96 -11.24
CA THR A 383 -4.17 15.16 -10.79
C THR A 383 -4.67 13.94 -10.02
N TYR A 384 -4.31 12.73 -10.45
CA TYR A 384 -4.63 11.52 -9.71
C TYR A 384 -4.04 11.53 -8.29
N LEU A 385 -2.76 11.87 -8.13
CA LEU A 385 -2.12 11.93 -6.81
C LEU A 385 -2.70 13.03 -5.92
N GLU A 386 -3.13 14.15 -6.51
CA GLU A 386 -3.85 15.20 -5.77
C GLU A 386 -5.18 14.66 -5.21
N SER A 387 -6.00 14.02 -6.04
CA SER A 387 -7.25 13.37 -5.60
C SER A 387 -6.98 12.27 -4.57
N TYR A 388 -5.93 11.47 -4.75
CA TYR A 388 -5.57 10.40 -3.83
C TYR A 388 -5.10 10.93 -2.46
N MET A 389 -4.37 12.06 -2.42
CA MET A 389 -4.00 12.71 -1.16
C MET A 389 -5.22 13.27 -0.42
N LEU A 390 -6.13 13.94 -1.15
CA LEU A 390 -7.40 14.42 -0.59
C LEU A 390 -8.25 13.27 -0.06
N GLY A 391 -8.33 12.17 -0.81
CA GLY A 391 -9.05 10.97 -0.40
C GLY A 391 -8.43 10.28 0.81
N THR A 392 -7.09 10.19 0.89
CA THR A 392 -6.38 9.68 2.07
C THR A 392 -6.75 10.50 3.31
N ARG A 393 -6.80 11.83 3.16
CA ARG A 393 -7.19 12.72 4.26
C ARG A 393 -8.66 12.53 4.67
N SER A 394 -9.58 12.48 3.72
CA SER A 394 -11.01 12.39 4.02
C SER A 394 -11.49 11.01 4.45
N TYR A 395 -11.01 9.94 3.81
CA TYR A 395 -11.52 8.59 4.02
C TYR A 395 -10.69 7.80 5.04
N VAL A 396 -9.37 8.00 5.09
CA VAL A 396 -8.49 7.24 6.00
C VAL A 396 -8.20 8.02 7.28
N LEU A 397 -7.84 9.30 7.16
CA LEU A 397 -7.63 10.15 8.33
C LEU A 397 -8.93 10.71 8.92
N LYS A 398 -10.06 10.53 8.21
CA LYS A 398 -11.40 10.98 8.61
C LYS A 398 -11.47 12.49 8.87
N GLU A 399 -10.77 13.26 8.05
CA GLU A 399 -10.73 14.72 8.15
C GLU A 399 -11.53 15.39 7.03
N ASP A 400 -12.50 16.23 7.42
CA ASP A 400 -13.33 16.97 6.48
C ASP A 400 -12.50 18.01 5.67
N PRO A 401 -12.73 18.17 4.36
CA PRO A 401 -12.05 19.18 3.53
C PRO A 401 -12.11 20.61 4.09
N SER A 402 -13.17 20.97 4.82
CA SER A 402 -13.31 22.28 5.46
C SER A 402 -12.24 22.59 6.50
N THR A 403 -11.54 21.58 7.05
CA THR A 403 -10.49 21.79 8.06
C THR A 403 -9.10 22.05 7.46
N ILE A 404 -8.95 22.09 6.12
CA ILE A 404 -7.68 22.39 5.44
C ILE A 404 -7.09 23.76 5.85
N PRO A 405 -7.86 24.86 5.97
CA PRO A 405 -7.31 26.15 6.41
C PRO A 405 -6.71 26.10 7.82
N GLU A 406 -7.36 25.40 8.75
CA GLU A 406 -6.85 25.17 10.12
C GLU A 406 -5.58 24.33 10.10
N ALA A 407 -5.58 23.24 9.33
CA ALA A 407 -4.42 22.37 9.16
C ALA A 407 -3.19 23.12 8.62
N ARG A 408 -3.38 24.08 7.70
CA ARG A 408 -2.30 24.96 7.20
C ARG A 408 -1.73 25.90 8.27
N ILE A 409 -2.54 26.31 9.25
CA ILE A 409 -2.04 27.07 10.41
C ILE A 409 -1.15 26.17 11.26
N ASN A 410 -1.60 24.95 11.56
CA ASN A 410 -0.79 23.99 12.32
C ASN A 410 0.52 23.64 11.59
N LEU A 411 0.46 23.42 10.27
CA LEU A 411 1.64 23.20 9.43
C LEU A 411 2.67 24.34 9.55
N ARG A 412 2.22 25.61 9.51
CA ARG A 412 3.11 26.78 9.70
C ARG A 412 3.71 26.84 11.11
N ARG A 413 2.97 26.45 12.14
CA ARG A 413 3.51 26.34 13.51
C ARG A 413 4.60 25.27 13.55
N MET A 414 4.33 24.09 13.02
CA MET A 414 5.30 23.00 12.96
C MET A 414 6.54 23.35 12.14
N TYR A 415 6.40 24.15 11.08
CA TYR A 415 7.53 24.69 10.33
C TYR A 415 8.48 25.49 11.24
N TRP A 416 7.93 26.43 12.01
CA TRP A 416 8.74 27.24 12.93
C TRP A 416 9.33 26.41 14.06
N VAL A 417 8.58 25.47 14.63
CA VAL A 417 9.12 24.51 15.60
C VAL A 417 10.32 23.78 15.02
N GLN A 418 10.22 23.23 13.81
CA GLN A 418 11.34 22.56 13.15
C GLN A 418 12.53 23.51 12.94
N ARG A 419 12.29 24.75 12.47
CA ARG A 419 13.37 25.73 12.24
C ARG A 419 14.07 26.13 13.54
N ILE A 420 13.32 26.35 14.61
CA ILE A 420 13.88 26.67 15.94
C ILE A 420 14.69 25.48 16.47
N CYS A 421 14.17 24.26 16.37
CA CYS A 421 14.91 23.06 16.77
C CYS A 421 16.20 22.87 15.96
N GLN A 422 16.15 23.11 14.64
CA GLN A 422 17.33 23.06 13.77
C GLN A 422 18.36 24.13 14.14
N LEU A 423 17.92 25.37 14.39
CA LEU A 423 18.79 26.47 14.81
C LEU A 423 19.42 26.16 16.17
N PHE A 424 18.61 25.72 17.14
CA PHE A 424 19.09 25.31 18.47
C PHE A 424 20.15 24.21 18.33
N LEU A 425 19.86 23.12 17.62
CA LEU A 425 20.81 22.03 17.40
C LEU A 425 22.10 22.52 16.71
N ALA A 426 22.00 23.34 15.67
CA ALA A 426 23.16 23.91 14.98
C ALA A 426 24.01 24.78 15.91
N THR A 427 23.39 25.65 16.70
CA THR A 427 24.10 26.51 17.67
C THR A 427 24.75 25.69 18.79
N THR A 428 24.09 24.65 19.30
CA THR A 428 24.67 23.76 20.31
C THR A 428 25.85 22.96 19.76
N MET A 429 25.74 22.41 18.54
CA MET A 429 26.85 21.72 17.88
C MET A 429 28.03 22.66 17.61
N PHE A 430 27.76 23.87 17.12
CA PHE A 430 28.77 24.90 16.89
C PHE A 430 29.48 25.27 18.20
N TRP A 431 28.72 25.54 19.28
CA TRP A 431 29.28 25.86 20.60
C TRP A 431 30.12 24.71 21.16
N ALA A 432 29.65 23.46 21.06
CA ALA A 432 30.39 22.29 21.49
C ALA A 432 31.69 22.10 20.69
N PHE A 433 31.67 22.35 19.37
CA PHE A 433 32.85 22.30 18.51
C PHE A 433 33.88 23.37 18.88
N ILE A 434 33.46 24.63 19.05
CA ILE A 434 34.32 25.74 19.47
C ILE A 434 34.96 25.47 20.84
N ASN A 435 34.21 24.90 21.78
CA ASN A 435 34.74 24.60 23.11
C ASN A 435 35.70 23.40 23.14
N ARG A 436 35.57 22.45 22.21
CA ARG A 436 36.46 21.27 22.15
C ARG A 436 37.69 21.48 21.27
N SER A 437 37.69 22.48 20.38
CA SER A 437 38.81 22.76 19.47
C SER A 437 39.46 24.11 19.78
N HIS A 438 40.66 24.07 20.36
CA HIS A 438 41.46 25.28 20.60
C HIS A 438 41.71 26.05 19.29
N LEU A 439 41.96 25.33 18.19
CA LEU A 439 42.19 25.93 16.88
C LEU A 439 40.95 26.65 16.35
N ALA A 440 39.76 26.05 16.50
CA ALA A 440 38.50 26.68 16.11
C ALA A 440 38.18 27.91 17.00
N LYS A 441 38.45 27.83 18.30
CA LYS A 441 38.30 28.96 19.23
C LYS A 441 39.23 30.12 18.88
N SER A 442 40.50 29.84 18.64
CA SER A 442 41.49 30.85 18.21
C SER A 442 41.12 31.48 16.86
N ALA A 443 40.71 30.68 15.88
CA ALA A 443 40.28 31.19 14.57
C ALA A 443 39.05 32.10 14.68
N LEU A 444 38.06 31.73 15.50
CA LEU A 444 36.86 32.54 15.75
C LEU A 444 37.22 33.87 16.44
N CYS A 445 38.07 33.85 17.46
CA CYS A 445 38.54 35.06 18.14
C CYS A 445 39.31 36.00 17.21
N CYS A 446 40.21 35.48 16.37
CA CYS A 446 40.92 36.27 15.37
C CYS A 446 39.96 36.92 14.35
N SER A 447 38.98 36.15 13.86
CA SER A 447 37.99 36.63 12.90
C SER A 447 37.10 37.72 13.50
N LEU A 448 36.62 37.54 14.74
CA LEU A 448 35.84 38.54 15.46
C LEU A 448 36.67 39.80 15.74
N SER A 449 37.94 39.66 16.13
CA SER A 449 38.85 40.79 16.34
C SER A 449 39.07 41.59 15.05
N TYR A 450 39.25 40.91 13.92
CA TYR A 450 39.39 41.55 12.61
C TYR A 450 38.11 42.27 12.18
N ALA A 451 36.94 41.65 12.37
CA ALA A 451 35.65 42.27 12.07
C ALA A 451 35.41 43.54 12.91
N VAL A 452 35.66 43.47 14.23
CA VAL A 452 35.53 44.64 15.13
C VAL A 452 36.48 45.76 14.72
N LYS A 453 37.74 45.44 14.38
CA LYS A 453 38.70 46.44 13.89
C LYS A 453 38.25 47.07 12.57
N SER A 454 37.71 46.28 11.66
CA SER A 454 37.23 46.75 10.36
C SER A 454 36.00 47.66 10.50
N VAL A 455 35.02 47.26 11.34
CA VAL A 455 33.84 48.10 11.65
C VAL A 455 34.25 49.37 12.37
N SER A 456 35.18 49.30 13.33
CA SER A 456 35.70 50.49 14.02
C SER A 456 36.42 51.44 13.05
N SER A 457 37.18 50.91 12.09
CA SER A 457 37.83 51.72 11.06
C SER A 457 36.80 52.39 10.14
N LEU A 458 35.77 51.67 9.71
CA LEU A 458 34.66 52.22 8.91
C LEU A 458 33.89 53.31 9.66
N LEU A 459 33.56 53.09 10.92
CA LEU A 459 32.87 54.09 11.75
C LEU A 459 33.74 55.34 11.99
N ARG A 460 35.06 55.19 12.11
CA ARG A 460 36.00 56.33 12.18
C ARG A 460 36.09 57.10 10.88
N MET A 461 35.97 56.45 9.72
CA MET A 461 35.92 57.13 8.44
C MET A 461 34.61 57.93 8.29
N VAL A 462 33.46 57.33 8.63
CA VAL A 462 32.16 58.01 8.55
C VAL A 462 32.02 59.14 9.58
N GLY A 463 32.63 59.01 10.76
CA GLY A 463 32.62 60.05 11.79
C GLY A 463 33.59 61.21 11.55
N ASN A 464 34.49 61.12 10.56
CA ASN A 464 35.38 62.22 10.17
C ASN A 464 34.84 63.02 8.95
N ASP A 465 33.72 62.60 8.37
CA ASP A 465 33.03 63.27 7.24
C ASP A 465 31.71 63.98 7.67
N LEU A 466 31.48 64.14 8.98
CA LEU A 466 30.44 64.96 9.63
C LEU A 466 31.12 66.05 10.46
#